data_AF-A0A4S9D9N3-F1
#
_entry.id   AF-A0A4S9D9N3-F1
#
_cell.length_a   1.000
_cell.length_b   1.000
_cell.length_c   1.000
_cell.angle_alpha   90.00
_cell.angle_beta   90.00
_cell.angle_gamma   90.00
#
_symmetry.space_group_name_H-M   'P 1'
#
loop_
_entity.id
_entity.type
_entity.pdbx_description
1 polymer ?
#
loop_
_entity_poly.entity_id
_entity_poly.type
_entity_poly.pdbx_seq_one_letter_code
_entity_poly.pdbx_strand_id
1 'polypeptide(L)'
;MSSPKLPRVAITYCTQCRWMLRAAYFGQELLSTFGTAIGEMALIPASGGIFTVYLTHVPPGSEENAQPEEILLWDRKAEEGFPDTKILKQRLRNHIEPGRDLGHSDKPHKTQTTDTPTKPAEPAQTSAPAAQEGTKDCEDCK
;
A
#
# COMPACT_ATOMS: atom_id res chain seq x y z
N MET A 1 -23.12 -12.89 11.06
CA MET A 1 -21.93 -12.42 10.33
C MET A 1 -21.23 -11.44 11.25
N SER A 2 -19.94 -11.61 11.52
CA SER A 2 -19.20 -10.70 12.40
C SER A 2 -19.06 -9.33 11.75
N SER A 3 -19.18 -8.25 12.52
CA SER A 3 -18.84 -6.91 12.05
C SER A 3 -17.36 -6.83 11.68
N PRO A 4 -16.98 -6.04 10.65
CA PRO A 4 -15.60 -5.90 10.23
C PRO A 4 -14.73 -5.25 11.31
N LYS A 5 -13.46 -5.63 11.38
CA LYS A 5 -12.49 -5.00 12.28
C LYS A 5 -11.98 -3.70 11.67
N LEU A 6 -12.26 -2.57 12.30
CA LEU A 6 -11.79 -1.27 11.86
C LEU A 6 -10.35 -1.00 12.34
N PRO A 7 -9.53 -0.25 11.59
CA PRO A 7 -9.78 0.30 10.25
C PRO A 7 -9.83 -0.79 9.16
N ARG A 8 -10.84 -0.71 8.30
CA ARG A 8 -11.07 -1.65 7.19
C ARG A 8 -10.64 -1.02 5.88
N VAL A 9 -9.73 -1.65 5.15
CA VAL A 9 -9.37 -1.24 3.79
C VAL A 9 -9.98 -2.22 2.78
N ALA A 10 -10.71 -1.71 1.79
CA ALA A 10 -11.34 -2.52 0.76
C ALA A 10 -10.89 -2.10 -0.64
N ILE A 11 -10.33 -3.05 -1.39
CA ILE A 11 -9.95 -2.87 -2.79
C ILE A 11 -10.94 -3.61 -3.67
N THR A 12 -11.79 -2.86 -4.38
CA THR A 12 -12.71 -3.42 -5.37
C THR A 12 -12.03 -3.44 -6.73
N TYR A 13 -12.01 -4.59 -7.41
CA TYR A 13 -11.24 -4.75 -8.65
C TYR A 13 -12.00 -5.52 -9.73
N CYS A 14 -11.78 -5.12 -10.98
CA CYS A 14 -12.28 -5.81 -12.16
C CYS A 14 -11.59 -7.18 -12.36
N THR A 15 -12.35 -8.26 -12.28
CA THR A 15 -11.86 -9.63 -12.52
C THR A 15 -11.54 -9.89 -13.98
N GLN A 16 -12.40 -9.42 -14.89
CA GLN A 16 -12.24 -9.54 -16.35
C GLN A 16 -10.98 -8.84 -16.85
N CYS A 17 -10.55 -7.80 -16.14
CA CYS A 17 -9.37 -6.99 -16.47
C CYS A 17 -8.07 -7.61 -15.93
N ARG A 18 -8.15 -8.75 -15.22
CA ARG A 18 -7.03 -9.44 -14.55
C ARG A 18 -6.29 -8.55 -13.55
N TRP A 19 -7.00 -7.69 -12.82
CA TRP A 19 -6.41 -6.77 -11.85
C TRP A 19 -6.28 -7.34 -10.43
N MET A 20 -6.65 -8.61 -10.21
CA MET A 20 -6.52 -9.27 -8.90
C MET A 20 -5.09 -9.16 -8.34
N LEU A 21 -4.07 -9.47 -9.15
CA LEU A 21 -2.67 -9.43 -8.70
C LEU A 21 -2.23 -8.01 -8.32
N ARG A 22 -2.72 -7.01 -9.05
CA ARG A 22 -2.44 -5.60 -8.72
C ARG A 22 -3.16 -5.19 -7.42
N ALA A 23 -4.41 -5.61 -7.23
CA ALA A 23 -5.13 -5.38 -5.99
C ALA A 23 -4.43 -6.04 -4.79
N ALA A 24 -3.99 -7.30 -4.95
CA ALA A 24 -3.23 -8.02 -3.94
C ALA A 24 -1.88 -7.36 -3.63
N TYR A 25 -1.16 -6.87 -4.64
CA TYR A 25 0.09 -6.12 -4.47
C TYR A 25 -0.11 -4.88 -3.60
N PHE A 26 -1.08 -4.03 -3.92
CA PHE A 26 -1.36 -2.85 -3.08
C PHE A 26 -1.80 -3.25 -1.67
N GLY A 27 -2.57 -4.32 -1.54
CA GLY A 27 -2.94 -4.83 -0.23
C GLY A 27 -1.73 -5.26 0.60
N GLN A 28 -0.80 -6.00 0.02
CA GLN A 28 0.45 -6.40 0.66
C GLN A 28 1.31 -5.19 1.06
N GLU A 29 1.42 -4.19 0.19
CA GLU A 29 2.16 -2.95 0.48
C GLU A 29 1.59 -2.19 1.68
N LEU A 30 0.26 -2.14 1.80
CA LEU A 30 -0.39 -1.48 2.93
C LEU A 30 -0.24 -2.30 4.21
N LEU A 31 -0.47 -3.61 4.16
CA LEU A 31 -0.32 -4.49 5.32
C LEU A 31 1.12 -4.56 5.82
N SER A 32 2.11 -4.57 4.92
CA SER A 32 3.54 -4.56 5.31
C SER A 32 3.95 -3.24 5.97
N THR A 33 3.30 -2.13 5.58
CA THR A 33 3.60 -0.80 6.13
C THR A 33 2.89 -0.58 7.45
N PHE A 34 1.58 -0.85 7.53
CA PHE A 34 0.75 -0.48 8.67
C PHE A 34 0.55 -1.62 9.69
N GLY A 35 0.82 -2.87 9.29
CA GLY A 35 0.72 -4.02 10.18
C GLY A 35 -0.63 -4.09 10.89
N THR A 36 -0.59 -4.14 12.22
CA THR A 36 -1.78 -4.24 13.09
C THR A 36 -2.60 -2.96 13.20
N ALA A 37 -2.13 -1.83 12.65
CA ALA A 37 -2.94 -0.61 12.56
C ALA A 37 -4.10 -0.75 11.55
N ILE A 38 -4.03 -1.73 10.65
CA ILE A 38 -5.17 -2.13 9.80
C ILE A 38 -5.89 -3.29 10.50
N GLY A 39 -7.17 -3.10 10.81
CA GLY A 39 -7.99 -4.12 11.44
C GLY A 39 -8.35 -5.25 10.47
N GLU A 40 -8.67 -4.89 9.23
CA GLU A 40 -8.90 -5.87 8.17
C GLU A 40 -8.62 -5.32 6.76
N MET A 41 -8.37 -6.23 5.83
CA MET A 41 -8.20 -5.93 4.41
C MET A 41 -9.07 -6.85 3.56
N ALA A 42 -9.84 -6.26 2.64
CA ALA A 42 -10.73 -6.98 1.75
C ALA A 42 -10.36 -6.76 0.28
N LEU A 43 -10.28 -7.84 -0.48
CA LEU A 43 -10.22 -7.82 -1.96
C LEU A 43 -11.60 -8.21 -2.48
N ILE A 44 -12.29 -7.28 -3.15
CA ILE A 44 -13.68 -7.44 -3.58
C ILE A 44 -13.72 -7.61 -5.12
N PRO A 45 -14.05 -8.80 -5.64
CA PRO A 45 -14.19 -9.03 -7.07
C PRO A 45 -15.38 -8.25 -7.64
N ALA A 46 -15.19 -7.59 -8.77
CA ALA A 46 -16.22 -6.87 -9.51
C ALA A 46 -15.98 -6.93 -11.03
N SER A 47 -16.87 -6.29 -11.81
CA SER A 47 -16.77 -6.15 -13.26
C SER A 47 -16.76 -4.66 -13.68
N GLY A 48 -16.65 -4.38 -14.98
CA GLY A 48 -16.85 -3.02 -15.50
C GLY A 48 -15.66 -2.07 -15.36
N GLY A 49 -14.43 -2.60 -15.35
CA GLY A 49 -13.22 -1.78 -15.33
C GLY A 49 -13.02 -0.96 -14.05
N ILE A 50 -13.65 -1.39 -12.94
CA ILE A 50 -13.53 -0.74 -11.64
C ILE A 50 -12.21 -1.09 -10.95
N PHE A 51 -11.60 -0.08 -10.34
CA PHE A 51 -10.53 -0.25 -9.37
C PHE A 51 -10.63 0.89 -8.37
N THR A 52 -11.14 0.60 -7.17
CA THR A 52 -11.32 1.59 -6.10
C THR A 52 -10.73 1.08 -4.79
N VAL A 53 -10.23 2.00 -3.97
CA VAL A 53 -9.75 1.72 -2.62
C VAL A 53 -10.55 2.55 -1.64
N TYR A 54 -11.28 1.88 -0.75
CA TYR A 54 -12.05 2.51 0.33
C TYR A 54 -11.42 2.21 1.69
N LEU A 55 -11.54 3.17 2.59
CA LEU A 55 -11.22 3.04 4.00
C LEU A 55 -12.49 3.27 4.82
N THR A 56 -12.86 2.30 5.63
CA THR A 56 -13.85 2.49 6.68
C THR A 56 -13.11 2.59 8.01
N HIS A 57 -13.24 3.71 8.72
CA HIS A 57 -12.58 3.88 10.02
C HIS A 57 -13.36 4.84 10.92
N VAL A 58 -13.01 4.83 12.21
CA VAL A 58 -13.44 5.86 13.15
C VAL A 58 -12.31 6.89 13.23
N PRO A 59 -12.55 8.19 13.03
CA PRO A 59 -11.49 9.20 13.08
C PRO A 59 -10.78 9.24 14.44
N PRO A 60 -9.45 9.33 14.47
CA PRO A 60 -8.74 9.47 15.73
C PRO A 60 -9.15 10.77 16.44
N GLY A 61 -9.51 10.67 17.73
CA GLY A 61 -9.96 11.81 18.54
C GLY A 61 -11.47 12.09 18.49
N SER A 62 -12.26 11.24 17.81
CA SER A 62 -13.71 11.29 17.90
C SER A 62 -14.24 10.76 19.24
N GLU A 63 -15.49 11.06 19.58
CA GLU A 63 -16.12 10.55 20.82
C GLU A 63 -16.21 9.02 20.86
N GLU A 64 -16.36 8.47 22.08
CA GLU A 64 -16.33 7.03 22.38
C GLU A 64 -17.40 6.21 21.62
N ASN A 65 -18.45 6.86 21.11
CA ASN A 65 -19.54 6.25 20.33
C ASN A 65 -19.64 6.77 18.89
N ALA A 66 -18.55 7.33 18.36
CA ALA A 66 -18.52 7.82 16.99
C ALA A 66 -18.80 6.71 15.99
N GLN A 67 -19.63 7.05 14.99
CA GLN A 67 -19.95 6.12 13.92
C GLN A 67 -18.77 6.00 12.95
N PRO A 68 -18.49 4.80 12.42
CA PRO A 68 -17.50 4.63 11.37
C PRO A 68 -17.88 5.44 10.13
N GLU A 69 -16.91 6.12 9.54
CA GLU A 69 -17.04 6.77 8.25
C GLU A 69 -16.34 5.97 7.16
N GLU A 70 -16.85 6.08 5.93
CA GLU A 70 -16.25 5.47 4.73
C GLU A 70 -15.69 6.56 3.82
N ILE A 71 -14.44 6.41 3.42
CA ILE A 71 -13.68 7.39 2.63
C ILE A 71 -13.10 6.69 1.40
N LEU A 72 -13.23 7.34 0.25
CA LEU A 72 -12.57 6.92 -0.98
C LEU A 72 -11.11 7.37 -0.97
N LEU A 73 -10.18 6.42 -0.85
CA LEU A 73 -8.74 6.70 -0.94
C LEU A 73 -8.26 6.78 -2.39
N TRP A 74 -8.86 6.02 -3.31
CA TRP A 74 -8.49 6.03 -4.72
C TRP A 74 -9.62 5.54 -5.62
N ASP A 75 -9.82 6.21 -6.76
CA ASP A 75 -10.65 5.71 -7.87
C ASP A 75 -9.88 5.83 -9.19
N ARG A 76 -9.68 4.70 -9.86
CA ARG A 76 -8.98 4.62 -11.15
C ARG A 76 -9.62 5.48 -12.24
N LYS A 77 -10.94 5.69 -12.21
CA LYS A 77 -11.61 6.54 -13.20
C LYS A 77 -11.35 8.01 -12.93
N ALA A 78 -11.43 8.44 -11.67
CA ALA A 78 -11.20 9.83 -11.28
C ALA A 78 -9.73 10.25 -11.38
N GLU A 79 -8.81 9.34 -11.04
CA GLU A 79 -7.37 9.58 -10.98
C GLU A 79 -6.62 9.11 -12.25
N GLU A 80 -7.36 8.73 -13.29
CA GLU A 80 -6.84 8.28 -14.60
C GLU A 80 -5.74 7.19 -14.53
N GLY A 81 -5.80 6.29 -13.55
CA GLY A 81 -4.74 5.30 -13.39
C GLY A 81 -4.79 4.50 -12.11
N PHE A 82 -3.73 3.72 -11.90
CA PHE A 82 -3.51 3.02 -10.63
C PHE A 82 -2.71 3.90 -9.67
N PRO A 83 -2.91 3.75 -8.36
CA PRO A 83 -2.17 4.55 -7.40
C PRO A 83 -0.67 4.25 -7.48
N ASP A 84 0.15 5.27 -7.24
CA ASP A 84 1.50 5.03 -6.76
C ASP A 84 1.41 4.52 -5.32
N THR A 85 2.15 3.45 -5.00
CA THR A 85 2.22 2.83 -3.68
C THR A 85 2.50 3.86 -2.58
N LYS A 86 3.36 4.85 -2.84
CA LYS A 86 3.69 5.93 -1.93
C LYS A 86 2.48 6.80 -1.62
N ILE A 87 1.77 7.26 -2.65
CA ILE A 87 0.61 8.14 -2.50
C ILE A 87 -0.49 7.40 -1.75
N LEU A 88 -0.71 6.12 -2.05
CA LEU A 88 -1.72 5.33 -1.35
C LEU A 88 -1.40 5.16 0.14
N LYS A 89 -0.13 4.89 0.48
CA LYS A 89 0.34 4.83 1.88
C LYS A 89 0.15 6.17 2.59
N GLN A 90 0.51 7.29 1.96
CA GLN A 90 0.30 8.62 2.52
C GLN A 90 -1.19 8.91 2.78
N ARG A 91 -2.07 8.66 1.80
CA ARG A 91 -3.51 8.87 1.93
C ARG A 91 -4.06 8.06 3.10
N LEU A 92 -3.75 6.76 3.18
CA LEU A 92 -4.20 5.92 4.30
C LEU A 92 -3.68 6.44 5.65
N ARG A 93 -2.38 6.73 5.75
CA ARG A 93 -1.74 7.24 6.98
C ARG A 93 -2.39 8.52 7.50
N ASN A 94 -2.75 9.44 6.61
CA ASN A 94 -3.42 10.70 7.00
C ASN A 94 -4.76 10.48 7.70
N HIS A 95 -5.39 9.32 7.53
CA HIS A 95 -6.65 8.97 8.18
C HIS A 95 -6.47 8.13 9.45
N ILE A 96 -5.54 7.17 9.44
CA ILE A 96 -5.39 6.22 10.56
C ILE A 96 -4.31 6.62 11.58
N GLU A 97 -3.21 7.22 11.14
CA GLU A 97 -2.05 7.56 11.97
C GLU A 97 -1.35 8.85 11.46
N PRO A 98 -1.99 10.04 11.55
CA PRO A 98 -1.48 11.24 10.89
C PRO A 98 -0.04 11.64 11.27
N GLY A 99 0.36 11.34 12.51
CA GLY A 99 1.69 11.64 13.05
C GLY A 99 2.78 10.64 12.69
N ARG A 100 2.49 9.55 11.98
CA ARG A 100 3.48 8.54 11.61
C ARG A 100 4.33 8.98 10.43
N ASP A 101 5.66 8.91 10.59
CA ASP A 101 6.63 9.12 9.50
C ASP A 101 6.72 7.86 8.62
N LEU A 102 6.51 8.03 7.31
CA LEU A 102 6.65 6.97 6.31
C LEU A 102 8.01 7.00 5.58
N GLY A 103 8.96 7.79 6.07
CA GLY A 103 10.34 7.85 5.59
C GLY A 103 10.44 8.28 4.13
N HIS A 104 10.93 7.41 3.25
CA HIS A 104 11.04 7.70 1.81
C HIS A 104 9.69 8.01 1.16
N SER A 105 8.60 7.51 1.75
CA SER A 105 7.26 7.77 1.24
C SER A 105 6.81 9.20 1.52
N ASP A 106 7.38 9.94 2.49
CA ASP A 106 6.95 11.31 2.79
C ASP A 106 7.78 12.39 2.09
N LYS A 107 8.93 12.02 1.52
CA LYS A 107 9.76 12.96 0.75
C LYS A 107 9.07 13.31 -0.56
N PRO A 108 9.03 14.56 -1.03
CA PRO A 108 8.51 14.87 -2.36
C PRO A 108 9.28 14.09 -3.44
N HIS A 109 8.57 13.59 -4.46
CA HIS A 109 9.21 12.88 -5.57
C HIS A 109 10.13 13.88 -6.27
N LYS A 110 11.45 13.80 -6.05
CA LYS A 110 12.40 14.43 -6.97
C LYS A 110 12.19 13.71 -8.30
N THR A 111 11.51 14.37 -9.24
CA THR A 111 11.47 13.95 -10.63
C THR A 111 12.90 13.65 -11.03
N GLN A 112 13.21 12.36 -11.24
CA GLN A 112 14.49 11.99 -11.81
C GLN A 112 14.46 12.52 -13.24
N THR A 113 14.98 13.73 -13.44
CA THR A 113 15.48 14.14 -14.74
C THR A 113 16.54 13.12 -15.11
N THR A 114 16.22 12.28 -16.08
CA THR A 114 17.14 11.35 -16.70
C THR A 114 18.18 12.16 -17.47
N ASP A 115 19.18 12.69 -16.78
CA ASP A 115 20.46 13.02 -17.39
C ASP A 115 21.15 11.69 -17.65
N THR A 116 20.99 11.18 -18.87
CA THR A 116 21.73 10.04 -19.40
C THR A 116 23.21 10.40 -19.51
N PRO A 117 24.14 9.75 -18.79
CA PRO A 117 25.54 9.77 -19.17
C PRO A 117 25.80 8.55 -20.06
N THR A 118 26.10 8.81 -21.33
CA THR A 118 26.60 7.83 -22.30
C THR A 118 27.79 7.06 -21.73
N LYS A 119 27.64 5.75 -21.57
CA LYS A 119 28.70 4.81 -21.19
C LYS A 119 29.54 4.40 -22.41
N PRO A 120 30.88 4.38 -22.33
CA PRO A 120 31.70 3.50 -23.16
C PRO A 120 31.90 2.12 -22.50
N ALA A 121 31.83 1.04 -23.31
CA ALA A 121 32.27 -0.33 -23.00
C ALA A 121 33.79 -0.36 -22.68
N GLU A 122 34.46 -1.31 -21.99
CA GLU A 122 34.36 -2.74 -21.58
C GLU A 122 35.57 -2.97 -20.60
N PRO A 123 36.04 -4.17 -20.17
CA PRO A 123 35.44 -5.47 -19.83
C PRO A 123 35.70 -5.95 -18.37
N ALA A 124 35.17 -7.15 -18.09
CA ALA A 124 35.17 -8.00 -16.90
C ALA A 124 36.38 -8.01 -15.92
N GLN A 125 36.08 -8.20 -14.63
CA GLN A 125 36.78 -9.17 -13.77
C GLN A 125 35.99 -9.56 -12.51
N THR A 126 36.12 -10.85 -12.18
CA THR A 126 35.54 -11.69 -11.13
C THR A 126 35.88 -11.29 -9.68
N SER A 127 34.93 -11.44 -8.77
CA SER A 127 35.11 -12.15 -7.48
C SER A 127 33.81 -12.21 -6.67
N ALA A 128 33.48 -13.42 -6.20
CA ALA A 128 32.67 -13.69 -5.02
C ALA A 128 33.62 -14.34 -3.97
N PRO A 129 33.24 -14.61 -2.71
CA PRO A 129 31.92 -14.46 -2.07
C PRO A 129 31.97 -13.78 -0.68
N ALA A 130 30.81 -13.46 -0.11
CA ALA A 130 30.64 -13.44 1.36
C ALA A 130 29.17 -13.66 1.72
N ALA A 131 28.94 -14.73 2.46
CA ALA A 131 27.69 -15.07 3.11
C ALA A 131 27.45 -14.20 4.35
N GLN A 132 26.18 -13.97 4.65
CA GLN A 132 25.58 -13.77 5.99
C GLN A 132 24.07 -13.69 5.74
N GLU A 133 23.33 -14.81 5.79
CA GLU A 133 22.81 -15.43 7.02
C GLU A 133 22.30 -14.41 8.03
N GLY A 134 20.98 -14.26 8.00
CA GLY A 134 20.17 -13.50 8.94
C GLY A 134 18.74 -13.99 8.93
N THR A 135 18.52 -15.30 8.83
CA THR A 135 17.25 -15.92 9.27
C THR A 135 17.26 -15.89 10.78
N LYS A 136 16.71 -14.82 11.37
CA LYS A 136 16.15 -14.92 12.71
C LYS A 136 14.82 -15.62 12.57
N ASP A 137 14.76 -16.82 13.13
CA ASP A 137 13.56 -17.63 13.26
C ASP A 137 12.39 -16.77 13.75
N CYS A 138 11.32 -16.78 12.96
CA CYS A 138 10.01 -16.31 13.39
C CYS A 138 9.39 -17.47 14.16
N GLU A 139 9.73 -17.60 15.44
CA GLU A 139 9.01 -18.51 16.35
C GLU A 139 7.65 -17.86 16.68
N ASP A 140 6.67 -18.13 15.81
CA ASP A 140 5.23 -18.00 15.99
C ASP A 140 4.74 -16.82 16.86
N CYS A 141 4.34 -15.73 16.19
CA CYS A 141 3.49 -14.64 16.70
C CYS A 141 2.68 -15.06 17.95
N LYS A 142 3.15 -14.66 19.14
CA LYS A 142 2.43 -14.85 20.42
C LYS A 142 1.16 -14.01 20.51
#